data_AF-A0A9Q0W0C5-F1
#
_entry.id   AF-A0A9Q0W0C5-F1
#
_cell.length_a   1.000
_cell.length_b   1.000
_cell.length_c   1.000
_cell.angle_alpha   90.00
_cell.angle_beta   90.00
_cell.angle_gamma   90.00
#
_symmetry.space_group_name_H-M   'P 1'
#
loop_
_entity.id
_entity.type
_entity.pdbx_description
1 polymer ?
#
loop_
_entity_poly.entity_id
_entity_poly.type
_entity_poly.pdbx_seq_one_letter_code
_entity_poly.pdbx_strand_id
1 'polypeptide(L)'
;MAEEFGRSVEDGLKLSRRIYLGKDRAVTPPKPPSHMDKSPAAFLPTAPMVYAVISDPGIVDNPDIPSYQPHVYGRCDPPALIPLQMNRIELEADSYLDTAFVKISGSWRVHCVMGSKSCDCRLAVPMGEQGSILGVEIEASRKLYYTEMIAIEDKKYLEKEARLENGGFLKPHTFTITIPKVDGGSTLSIKVSWMQKLLYHNGEFSLIVPFSFPDYVTPHVKKLPRKEKIQLNVNSGTGTEIVCKTTSHLLKELRREVGKLGFLYESEVLTWTNIDFTFSYAVSFSHIFGGVLLQTPSVHDVDQRDMFCVYLFPGGHHSRKVFRKEIVFVVDISGSMVGEPLEGTKNAISAALTNLDSLDSFNIIAFNGETYLFSSSMELASEDTVERAVEWMSMNFIAGGDTNILVPLKQATEMISKSRGSIPFIFLVTDGAVEDERNICDIMKSHLTGGGLICPRICTFGIGSYCNHHFLRMLAMISRGHYDAAYYIDSVESRMQKLLSRISSTIIANITIKAFDDLDEVEVCFELISLGYC
;
A
#
# COMPACT_ATOMS: atom_id res chain seq x y z
N MET A 1 10.53 -15.54 -1.04
CA MET A 1 10.73 -14.71 0.17
C MET A 1 9.52 -14.72 1.12
N ALA A 2 8.33 -14.21 0.72
CA ALA A 2 7.16 -14.19 1.62
C ALA A 2 6.67 -15.58 2.08
N GLU A 3 6.54 -16.56 1.16
CA GLU A 3 6.16 -17.92 1.55
C GLU A 3 7.19 -18.59 2.46
N GLU A 4 8.47 -18.41 2.15
CA GLU A 4 9.58 -18.96 2.91
C GLU A 4 9.63 -18.38 4.33
N PHE A 5 9.39 -17.06 4.47
CA PHE A 5 9.22 -16.41 5.76
C PHE A 5 8.08 -17.06 6.56
N GLY A 6 6.91 -17.26 5.93
CA GLY A 6 5.77 -17.90 6.57
C GLY A 6 6.08 -19.32 7.06
N ARG A 7 6.75 -20.15 6.23
CA ARG A 7 7.22 -21.49 6.63
C ARG A 7 8.21 -21.44 7.79
N SER A 8 9.14 -20.49 7.75
CA SER A 8 10.14 -20.29 8.82
C SER A 8 9.47 -19.95 10.15
N VAL A 9 8.42 -19.12 10.13
CA VAL A 9 7.61 -18.80 11.32
C VAL A 9 6.85 -20.03 11.82
N GLU A 10 6.24 -20.80 10.92
CA GLU A 10 5.55 -22.04 11.28
C GLU A 10 6.48 -23.03 11.99
N ASP A 11 7.70 -23.22 11.47
CA ASP A 11 8.70 -24.10 12.08
C ASP A 11 9.23 -23.55 13.41
N GLY A 12 9.37 -22.23 13.53
CA GLY A 12 9.66 -21.57 14.81
C GLY A 12 8.58 -21.80 15.86
N LEU A 13 7.30 -21.75 15.48
CA LEU A 13 6.17 -22.07 16.36
C LEU A 13 6.15 -23.54 16.78
N LYS A 14 6.60 -24.47 15.92
CA LYS A 14 6.78 -25.89 16.32
C LYS A 14 7.93 -26.02 17.32
N LEU A 15 9.03 -25.31 17.08
CA LEU A 15 10.23 -25.34 17.91
C LEU A 15 10.00 -24.73 19.30
N SER A 16 9.20 -23.67 19.40
CA SER A 16 8.88 -23.00 20.67
C SER A 16 8.08 -23.88 21.65
N ARG A 17 7.38 -24.92 21.17
CA ARG A 17 6.67 -25.89 22.04
C ARG A 17 7.60 -26.66 22.97
N ARG A 18 8.89 -26.69 22.66
CA ARG A 18 9.91 -27.33 23.51
C ARG A 18 10.22 -26.50 24.75
N ILE A 19 10.03 -25.18 24.69
CA ILE A 19 10.43 -24.26 25.75
C ILE A 19 9.63 -24.57 27.02
N TYR A 20 10.35 -25.00 28.06
CA TYR A 20 9.74 -25.28 29.35
C TYR A 20 9.56 -24.00 30.16
N LEU A 21 8.33 -23.70 30.56
CA LEU A 21 7.98 -22.44 31.24
C LEU A 21 7.58 -22.65 32.71
N GLY A 22 7.91 -23.80 33.31
CA GLY A 22 7.59 -24.14 34.70
C GLY A 22 6.34 -25.03 34.87
N LYS A 23 6.07 -25.45 36.13
CA LYS A 23 4.96 -26.38 36.49
C LYS A 23 3.59 -25.71 36.67
N ASP A 24 3.45 -24.42 36.38
CA ASP A 24 2.15 -23.77 36.45
C ASP A 24 1.25 -24.30 35.33
N ARG A 25 0.20 -25.04 35.69
CA ARG A 25 -0.83 -25.57 34.76
C ARG A 25 -1.51 -24.49 33.91
N ALA A 26 -1.22 -23.21 34.18
CA ALA A 26 -1.71 -22.05 33.46
C ALA A 26 -0.89 -21.68 32.20
N VAL A 27 0.33 -22.19 32.02
CA VAL A 27 1.18 -21.84 30.87
C VAL A 27 0.96 -22.83 29.71
N THR A 28 0.02 -22.52 28.85
CA THR A 28 -0.29 -23.31 27.64
C THR A 28 0.65 -22.87 26.50
N PRO A 29 1.19 -23.79 25.68
CA PRO A 29 1.95 -23.42 24.48
C PRO A 29 1.11 -22.49 23.57
N PRO A 30 1.75 -21.70 22.69
CA PRO A 30 1.03 -20.82 21.79
C PRO A 30 0.00 -21.62 20.98
N LYS A 31 -1.27 -21.22 21.04
CA LYS A 31 -2.32 -21.87 20.23
C LYS A 31 -2.08 -21.51 18.76
N PRO A 32 -1.99 -22.49 17.85
CA PRO A 32 -1.99 -22.19 16.43
C PRO A 32 -3.35 -21.61 16.01
N PRO A 33 -3.43 -20.87 14.89
CA PRO A 33 -4.70 -20.48 14.29
C PRO A 33 -5.58 -21.71 14.02
N SER A 34 -6.91 -21.51 14.00
CA SER A 34 -7.89 -22.55 13.72
C SER A 34 -7.59 -23.25 12.39
N HIS A 35 -7.77 -24.58 12.38
CA HIS A 35 -7.30 -25.56 11.40
C HIS A 35 -7.73 -25.41 9.91
N MET A 36 -8.31 -24.27 9.50
CA MET A 36 -8.91 -24.11 8.17
C MET A 36 -8.07 -23.39 7.11
N ASP A 37 -7.01 -22.64 7.45
CA ASP A 37 -6.17 -21.99 6.44
C ASP A 37 -4.72 -22.47 6.52
N LYS A 38 -4.40 -23.54 5.79
CA LYS A 38 -3.04 -24.09 5.64
C LYS A 38 -2.23 -23.34 4.57
N SER A 39 -2.36 -22.02 4.46
CA SER A 39 -1.52 -21.24 3.57
C SER A 39 -0.33 -20.65 4.34
N PRO A 40 0.91 -20.72 3.81
CA PRO A 40 2.07 -20.06 4.41
C PRO A 40 1.87 -18.54 4.61
N ALA A 41 0.93 -17.94 3.87
CA ALA A 41 0.57 -16.54 3.97
C ALA A 41 -0.06 -16.17 5.34
N ALA A 42 -0.68 -17.11 6.05
CA ALA A 42 -1.29 -16.89 7.36
C ALA A 42 -0.27 -16.53 8.48
N PHE A 43 1.02 -16.80 8.28
CA PHE A 43 2.08 -16.52 9.25
C PHE A 43 2.89 -15.25 8.94
N LEU A 44 2.45 -14.47 7.94
CA LEU A 44 3.04 -13.17 7.66
C LEU A 44 2.66 -12.15 8.73
N PRO A 45 3.53 -11.16 9.02
CA PRO A 45 3.27 -10.18 10.05
C PRO A 45 2.12 -9.24 9.67
N THR A 46 1.14 -9.12 10.57
CA THR A 46 -0.01 -8.19 10.49
C THR A 46 0.20 -6.92 11.32
N ALA A 47 1.29 -6.84 12.09
CA ALA A 47 1.75 -5.67 12.84
C ALA A 47 3.28 -5.78 13.02
N PRO A 48 3.98 -4.74 13.50
CA PRO A 48 5.41 -4.85 13.77
C PRO A 48 5.73 -5.96 14.75
N MET A 49 6.54 -6.92 14.32
CA MET A 49 6.90 -8.11 15.09
C MET A 49 8.39 -8.37 15.06
N VAL A 50 8.90 -8.98 16.12
CA VAL A 50 10.30 -9.39 16.23
C VAL A 50 10.37 -10.90 16.39
N TYR A 51 11.30 -11.52 15.66
CA TYR A 51 11.50 -12.96 15.65
C TYR A 51 12.94 -13.29 16.02
N ALA A 52 13.17 -14.32 16.84
CA ALA A 52 14.49 -14.93 16.97
C ALA A 52 14.78 -15.79 15.74
N VAL A 53 15.93 -15.59 15.12
CA VAL A 53 16.41 -16.35 13.97
C VAL A 53 17.22 -17.54 14.47
N ILE A 54 16.68 -18.75 14.28
CA ILE A 54 17.23 -19.99 14.82
C ILE A 54 17.72 -20.89 13.69
N SER A 55 19.04 -20.91 13.47
CA SER A 55 19.69 -21.89 12.58
C SER A 55 20.07 -23.17 13.32
N ASP A 56 20.35 -23.09 14.62
CA ASP A 56 20.70 -24.22 15.49
C ASP A 56 19.60 -24.45 16.54
N PRO A 57 18.73 -25.47 16.37
CA PRO A 57 17.72 -25.86 17.35
C PRO A 57 18.27 -26.18 18.74
N GLY A 58 19.58 -26.41 18.87
CA GLY A 58 20.27 -26.68 20.12
C GLY A 58 20.34 -25.48 21.06
N ILE A 59 20.15 -24.24 20.58
CA ILE A 59 20.19 -23.03 21.44
C ILE A 59 18.83 -22.69 22.05
N VAL A 60 17.75 -23.34 21.59
CA VAL A 60 16.38 -23.03 21.99
C VAL A 60 16.06 -23.66 23.34
N ASP A 61 16.00 -22.82 24.36
CA ASP A 61 15.57 -23.18 25.71
C ASP A 61 15.06 -21.92 26.44
N ASN A 62 14.43 -22.11 27.59
CA ASN A 62 14.07 -21.00 28.45
C ASN A 62 15.33 -20.39 29.09
N PRO A 63 15.61 -19.08 28.92
CA PRO A 63 16.78 -18.42 29.51
C PRO A 63 16.78 -18.40 31.04
N ASP A 64 15.60 -18.45 31.67
CA ASP A 64 15.44 -18.32 33.12
C ASP A 64 15.42 -19.67 33.85
N ILE A 65 14.87 -20.69 33.18
CA ILE A 65 14.68 -22.03 33.75
C ILE A 65 15.29 -23.05 32.78
N PRO A 66 16.54 -23.48 33.00
CA PRO A 66 17.18 -24.47 32.15
C PRO A 66 16.35 -25.75 32.12
N SER A 67 16.04 -26.25 30.93
CA SER A 67 15.32 -27.51 30.77
C SER A 67 16.24 -28.55 30.15
N TYR A 68 16.31 -29.73 30.76
CA TYR A 68 17.07 -30.84 30.19
C TYR A 68 16.28 -31.42 29.02
N GLN A 69 16.58 -30.95 27.80
CA GLN A 69 15.96 -31.47 26.58
C GLN A 69 16.85 -32.53 25.92
N PRO A 70 16.26 -33.53 25.24
CA PRO A 70 17.02 -34.46 24.41
C PRO A 70 17.80 -33.71 23.33
N HIS A 71 19.00 -34.19 23.00
CA HIS A 71 19.83 -33.62 21.95
C HIS A 71 19.06 -33.63 20.62
N VAL A 72 18.88 -32.44 20.03
CA VAL A 72 18.32 -32.29 18.69
C VAL A 72 19.48 -32.13 17.72
N TYR A 73 19.60 -33.09 16.80
CA TYR A 73 20.58 -33.05 15.72
C TYR A 73 19.94 -32.44 14.48
N GLY A 74 20.64 -31.52 13.82
CA GLY A 74 20.22 -30.90 12.55
C GLY A 74 20.28 -29.38 12.58
N ARG A 75 20.56 -28.76 11.43
CA ARG A 75 20.45 -27.31 11.24
C ARG A 75 19.09 -26.99 10.60
N CYS A 76 18.50 -25.88 10.97
CA CYS A 76 17.36 -25.32 10.26
C CYS A 76 17.86 -24.56 9.03
N ASP A 77 17.48 -25.02 7.85
CA ASP A 77 17.73 -24.34 6.58
C ASP A 77 16.45 -24.39 5.71
N PRO A 78 15.74 -23.26 5.51
CA PRO A 78 16.01 -21.93 6.07
C PRO A 78 15.90 -21.87 7.61
N PRO A 79 16.47 -20.84 8.27
CA PRO A 79 16.41 -20.72 9.73
C PRO A 79 14.97 -20.55 10.22
N ALA A 80 14.63 -21.22 11.32
CA ALA A 80 13.32 -21.09 11.95
C ALA A 80 13.17 -19.71 12.62
N LEU A 81 11.98 -19.12 12.58
CA LEU A 81 11.66 -17.81 13.14
C LEU A 81 10.71 -17.95 14.32
N ILE A 82 11.21 -17.79 15.54
CA ILE A 82 10.36 -17.84 16.75
C ILE A 82 9.88 -16.42 17.08
N PRO A 83 8.57 -16.12 17.02
CA PRO A 83 8.04 -14.81 17.42
C PRO A 83 8.39 -14.51 18.88
N LEU A 84 8.92 -13.33 19.17
CA LEU A 84 9.29 -12.92 20.52
C LEU A 84 8.09 -12.41 21.31
N GLN A 85 8.16 -12.59 22.64
CA GLN A 85 7.14 -12.07 23.56
C GLN A 85 7.23 -10.55 23.62
N MET A 86 6.10 -9.88 23.44
CA MET A 86 5.97 -8.43 23.51
C MET A 86 5.51 -8.00 24.91
N ASN A 87 6.18 -7.05 25.54
CA ASN A 87 5.87 -6.57 26.89
C ASN A 87 5.08 -5.25 26.89
N ARG A 88 5.34 -4.40 25.90
CA ARG A 88 4.74 -3.07 25.73
C ARG A 88 4.67 -2.74 24.25
N ILE A 89 3.61 -2.05 23.84
CA ILE A 89 3.50 -1.46 22.52
C ILE A 89 2.85 -0.08 22.61
N GLU A 90 3.36 0.84 21.81
CA GLU A 90 2.91 2.22 21.69
C GLU A 90 2.86 2.60 20.21
N LEU A 91 1.72 3.12 19.78
CA LEU A 91 1.49 3.70 18.47
C LEU A 91 1.30 5.21 18.63
N GLU A 92 2.15 6.00 17.98
CA GLU A 92 1.96 7.43 17.79
C GLU A 92 1.68 7.68 16.30
N ALA A 93 0.57 8.33 15.99
CA ALA A 93 0.22 8.72 14.63
C ALA A 93 -0.05 10.22 14.57
N ASP A 94 0.78 10.95 13.84
CA ASP A 94 0.63 12.38 13.59
C ASP A 94 0.24 12.60 12.14
N SER A 95 -0.99 13.02 11.91
CA SER A 95 -1.55 13.29 10.60
C SER A 95 -1.52 14.79 10.30
N TYR A 96 -0.89 15.16 9.19
CA TYR A 96 -0.83 16.52 8.65
C TYR A 96 -1.29 16.50 7.20
N LEU A 97 -2.30 17.31 6.87
CA LEU A 97 -2.90 17.35 5.52
C LEU A 97 -3.34 15.94 5.05
N ASP A 98 -2.64 15.36 4.08
CA ASP A 98 -2.88 14.06 3.47
C ASP A 98 -1.84 12.99 3.88
N THR A 99 -0.92 13.33 4.78
CA THR A 99 0.21 12.47 5.17
C THR A 99 0.14 12.15 6.66
N ALA A 100 0.42 10.90 7.01
CA ALA A 100 0.54 10.44 8.38
C ALA A 100 1.98 10.00 8.67
N PHE A 101 2.54 10.55 9.74
CA PHE A 101 3.78 10.11 10.34
C PHE A 101 3.44 9.14 11.45
N VAL A 102 3.85 7.89 11.29
CA VAL A 102 3.54 6.82 12.22
C VAL A 102 4.83 6.37 12.89
N LYS A 103 4.78 6.30 14.22
CA LYS A 103 5.85 5.76 15.04
C LYS A 103 5.31 4.63 15.91
N ILE A 104 5.95 3.48 15.83
CA ILE A 104 5.69 2.36 16.74
C ILE A 104 6.89 2.16 17.64
N SER A 105 6.63 2.18 18.95
CA SER A 105 7.61 1.91 20.00
C SER A 105 7.19 0.67 20.76
N GLY A 106 8.09 -0.28 20.99
CA GLY A 106 7.74 -1.49 21.72
C GLY A 106 8.92 -2.16 22.39
N SER A 107 8.61 -3.14 23.24
CA SER A 107 9.60 -3.92 23.98
C SER A 107 9.36 -5.41 23.80
N TRP A 108 10.38 -6.14 23.35
CA TRP A 108 10.32 -7.58 23.11
C TRP A 108 11.37 -8.33 23.92
N ARG A 109 11.03 -9.53 24.41
CA ARG A 109 11.93 -10.38 25.18
C ARG A 109 12.37 -11.61 24.39
N VAL A 110 13.68 -11.86 24.39
CA VAL A 110 14.29 -13.08 23.82
C VAL A 110 14.11 -14.27 24.77
N HIS A 111 12.85 -14.70 24.93
CA HIS A 111 12.43 -15.73 25.89
C HIS A 111 12.72 -17.18 25.45
N CYS A 112 13.24 -17.36 24.24
CA CYS A 112 13.35 -18.66 23.57
C CYS A 112 14.79 -19.10 23.29
N VAL A 113 15.79 -18.37 23.79
CA VAL A 113 17.22 -18.67 23.62
C VAL A 113 17.85 -18.77 25.00
N MET A 114 18.70 -19.78 25.23
CA MET A 114 19.45 -19.94 26.46
C MET A 114 20.19 -18.66 26.85
N GLY A 115 20.22 -18.32 28.15
CA GLY A 115 20.91 -17.12 28.64
C GLY A 115 22.42 -17.09 28.38
N SER A 116 23.05 -18.24 28.07
CA SER A 116 24.47 -18.35 27.71
C SER A 116 24.74 -18.26 26.20
N LYS A 117 23.71 -18.07 25.39
CA LYS A 117 23.77 -18.05 23.93
C LYS A 117 23.16 -16.76 23.39
N SER A 118 23.46 -16.48 22.13
CA SER A 118 22.90 -15.35 21.38
C SER A 118 22.35 -15.84 20.05
N CYS A 119 21.32 -15.17 19.54
CA CYS A 119 20.81 -15.37 18.20
C CYS A 119 20.71 -14.03 17.46
N ASP A 120 20.48 -14.08 16.15
CA ASP A 120 20.04 -12.87 15.44
C ASP A 120 18.54 -12.67 15.69
N CYS A 121 18.09 -11.42 15.66
CA CYS A 121 16.66 -11.09 15.75
C CYS A 121 16.23 -10.39 14.47
N ARG A 122 15.09 -10.77 13.91
CA ARG A 122 14.54 -10.14 12.70
C ARG A 122 13.31 -9.32 13.07
N LEU A 123 13.37 -8.02 12.84
CA LEU A 123 12.24 -7.12 12.90
C LEU A 123 11.52 -7.14 11.54
N ALA A 124 10.20 -7.28 11.55
CA ALA A 124 9.35 -7.14 10.38
C ALA A 124 8.27 -6.09 10.64
N VAL A 125 8.16 -5.11 9.77
CA VAL A 125 7.30 -3.91 9.91
C VAL A 125 6.37 -3.86 8.70
N PRO A 126 5.14 -4.38 8.80
CA PRO A 126 4.11 -4.12 7.81
C PRO A 126 3.65 -2.67 7.94
N MET A 127 3.61 -1.97 6.81
CA MET A 127 3.13 -0.59 6.67
C MET A 127 1.88 -0.56 5.78
N GLY A 128 1.15 0.55 5.81
CA GLY A 128 0.07 0.80 4.85
C GLY A 128 0.56 0.86 3.40
N GLU A 129 -0.37 0.79 2.45
CA GLU A 129 -0.06 1.05 1.04
C GLU A 129 0.62 2.43 0.91
N GLN A 130 1.71 2.52 0.13
CA GLN A 130 2.49 3.75 -0.05
C GLN A 130 3.24 4.25 1.19
N GLY A 131 3.55 3.36 2.14
CA GLY A 131 4.44 3.68 3.27
C GLY A 131 5.93 3.76 2.89
N SER A 132 6.64 4.73 3.46
CA SER A 132 8.10 4.89 3.35
C SER A 132 8.74 4.92 4.74
N ILE A 133 9.67 4.00 5.00
CA ILE A 133 10.43 3.95 6.25
C ILE A 133 11.25 5.23 6.41
N LEU A 134 11.13 5.86 7.57
CA LEU A 134 11.91 7.04 7.96
C LEU A 134 13.12 6.65 8.79
N GLY A 135 12.95 5.69 9.68
CA GLY A 135 14.04 5.21 10.51
C GLY A 135 13.64 4.13 11.49
N VAL A 136 14.63 3.36 11.92
CA VAL A 136 14.52 2.34 12.95
C VAL A 136 15.64 2.57 13.97
N GLU A 137 15.27 2.68 15.24
CA GLU A 137 16.17 2.72 16.39
C GLU A 137 15.94 1.45 17.22
N ILE A 138 17.02 0.76 17.58
CA ILE A 138 16.96 -0.48 18.34
C ILE A 138 17.99 -0.44 19.45
N GLU A 139 17.53 -0.62 20.68
CA GLU A 139 18.37 -0.79 21.85
C GLU A 139 18.32 -2.26 22.28
N ALA A 140 19.49 -2.91 22.28
CA ALA A 140 19.66 -4.31 22.63
C ALA A 140 20.75 -4.47 23.67
N SER A 141 20.38 -4.71 24.94
CA SER A 141 21.28 -4.87 26.10
C SER A 141 22.27 -3.72 26.32
N ARG A 142 23.33 -3.63 25.50
CA ARG A 142 24.43 -2.65 25.58
C ARG A 142 24.77 -2.01 24.23
N LYS A 143 23.96 -2.26 23.20
CA LYS A 143 24.17 -1.75 21.84
C LYS A 143 22.97 -0.95 21.41
N LEU A 144 23.25 0.17 20.74
CA LEU A 144 22.26 0.97 20.04
C LEU A 144 22.51 0.82 18.55
N TYR A 145 21.46 0.48 17.80
CA TYR A 145 21.45 0.43 16.35
C TYR A 145 20.49 1.50 15.86
N TYR A 146 20.86 2.23 14.82
CA TYR A 146 19.97 3.15 14.13
C TYR A 146 20.19 3.04 12.62
N THR A 147 19.16 3.30 11.85
CA THR A 147 19.25 3.42 10.39
C THR A 147 19.54 4.85 9.99
N GLU A 148 20.39 5.04 8.99
CA GLU A 148 20.69 6.35 8.42
C GLU A 148 20.33 6.37 6.94
N MET A 149 19.74 7.48 6.49
CA MET A 149 19.41 7.69 5.07
C MET A 149 20.65 8.18 4.35
N ILE A 150 21.12 7.41 3.36
CA ILE A 150 22.31 7.73 2.58
C ILE A 150 21.88 7.98 1.13
N ALA A 151 22.31 9.10 0.55
CA ALA A 151 22.06 9.41 -0.85
C ALA A 151 22.69 8.36 -1.78
N ILE A 152 22.02 8.05 -2.90
CA ILE A 152 22.48 7.01 -3.83
C ILE A 152 23.86 7.37 -4.44
N GLU A 153 24.17 8.65 -4.56
CA GLU A 153 25.43 9.15 -5.11
C GLU A 153 26.62 8.88 -4.17
N ASP A 154 26.37 8.88 -2.84
CA ASP A 154 27.37 8.64 -1.80
C ASP A 154 27.67 7.13 -1.60
N LYS A 155 26.83 6.23 -2.14
CA LYS A 155 27.03 4.77 -2.03
C LYS A 155 28.34 4.26 -2.62
N LYS A 156 28.97 4.99 -3.55
CA LYS A 156 30.25 4.57 -4.17
C LYS A 156 31.39 4.40 -3.15
N TYR A 157 31.30 5.01 -1.97
CA TYR A 157 32.33 4.89 -0.93
C TYR A 157 32.14 3.68 0.01
N LEU A 158 30.96 3.04 0.03
CA LEU A 158 30.61 1.97 0.98
C LEU A 158 30.68 0.54 0.39
N GLU A 159 30.87 0.39 -0.93
CA GLU A 159 30.87 -0.94 -1.58
C GLU A 159 32.08 -1.83 -1.23
N LYS A 160 33.01 -1.38 -0.37
CA LYS A 160 34.18 -2.18 0.05
C LYS A 160 33.97 -3.02 1.31
N GLU A 161 32.91 -2.82 2.09
CA GLU A 161 32.60 -3.67 3.24
C GLU A 161 31.31 -4.46 2.99
N ALA A 162 31.48 -5.74 2.68
CA ALA A 162 30.52 -6.84 2.65
C ALA A 162 29.01 -6.48 2.63
N ARG A 163 28.35 -6.69 1.48
CA ARG A 163 26.89 -6.86 1.39
C ARG A 163 26.45 -8.08 2.19
N LEU A 164 26.29 -7.92 3.50
CA LEU A 164 25.38 -8.76 4.29
C LEU A 164 23.99 -8.17 4.07
N GLU A 165 23.12 -8.89 3.35
CA GLU A 165 21.69 -8.57 3.18
C GLU A 165 20.97 -8.66 4.55
N ASN A 166 21.26 -7.71 5.44
CA ASN A 166 20.71 -7.67 6.79
C ASN A 166 19.34 -6.98 6.83
N GLY A 167 18.75 -6.60 5.69
CA GLY A 167 17.43 -5.97 5.63
C GLY A 167 16.93 -5.79 4.20
N GLY A 168 15.63 -5.57 4.07
CA GLY A 168 14.96 -5.44 2.77
C GLY A 168 13.44 -5.54 2.88
N PHE A 169 12.76 -5.43 1.74
CA PHE A 169 11.31 -5.53 1.66
C PHE A 169 10.89 -6.98 1.42
N LEU A 170 10.17 -7.57 2.38
CA LEU A 170 9.58 -8.91 2.27
C LEU A 170 8.40 -8.93 1.28
N LYS A 171 7.64 -7.84 1.30
CA LYS A 171 6.57 -7.45 0.38
C LYS A 171 6.75 -5.95 0.08
N PRO A 172 6.12 -5.38 -0.97
CA PRO A 172 6.24 -3.96 -1.29
C PRO A 172 6.01 -3.01 -0.09
N HIS A 173 5.22 -3.44 0.89
CA HIS A 173 4.83 -2.67 2.08
C HIS A 173 5.18 -3.40 3.39
N THR A 174 6.17 -4.32 3.39
CA THR A 174 6.66 -4.96 4.62
C THR A 174 8.18 -4.89 4.67
N PHE A 175 8.69 -3.99 5.50
CA PHE A 175 10.11 -3.79 5.70
C PHE A 175 10.66 -4.81 6.72
N THR A 176 11.87 -5.31 6.50
CA THR A 176 12.54 -6.22 7.44
C THR A 176 13.98 -5.80 7.67
N ILE A 177 14.46 -6.00 8.90
CA ILE A 177 15.86 -5.78 9.28
C ILE A 177 16.27 -6.82 10.32
N THR A 178 17.51 -7.30 10.23
CA THR A 178 18.09 -8.32 11.10
C THR A 178 19.12 -7.66 12.01
N ILE A 179 18.93 -7.82 13.31
CA ILE A 179 19.78 -7.37 14.39
C ILE A 179 20.68 -8.52 14.79
N PRO A 180 22.01 -8.42 14.62
CA PRO A 180 22.90 -9.52 14.90
C PRO A 180 23.19 -9.68 16.39
N LYS A 181 23.38 -10.94 16.83
CA LYS A 181 23.93 -11.30 18.15
C LYS A 181 23.24 -10.62 19.34
N VAL A 182 21.97 -10.94 19.53
CA VAL A 182 21.16 -10.57 20.70
C VAL A 182 21.17 -11.72 21.71
N ASP A 183 21.47 -11.42 22.98
CA ASP A 183 21.61 -12.42 24.03
C ASP A 183 20.26 -12.99 24.48
N GLY A 184 20.23 -14.29 24.80
CA GLY A 184 19.06 -14.95 25.38
C GLY A 184 18.62 -14.32 26.70
N GLY A 185 17.31 -14.16 26.90
CA GLY A 185 16.70 -13.53 28.09
C GLY A 185 16.72 -12.01 28.10
N SER A 186 17.47 -11.37 27.19
CA SER A 186 17.52 -9.91 27.07
C SER A 186 16.20 -9.31 26.54
N THR A 187 16.07 -8.00 26.72
CA THR A 187 14.93 -7.22 26.23
C THR A 187 15.41 -6.24 25.16
N LEU A 188 14.75 -6.25 24.02
CA LEU A 188 14.90 -5.34 22.91
C LEU A 188 13.90 -4.20 23.08
N SER A 189 14.36 -2.95 23.00
CA SER A 189 13.50 -1.78 22.82
C SER A 189 13.64 -1.30 21.38
N ILE A 190 12.53 -1.21 20.65
CA ILE A 190 12.52 -0.83 19.24
C ILE A 190 11.62 0.37 19.06
N LYS A 191 12.09 1.35 18.29
CA LYS A 191 11.28 2.42 17.71
C LYS A 191 11.42 2.36 16.22
N VAL A 192 10.31 2.29 15.51
CA VAL A 192 10.26 2.42 14.05
C VAL A 192 9.36 3.57 13.68
N SER A 193 9.82 4.39 12.74
CA SER A 193 9.06 5.50 12.18
C SER A 193 8.94 5.33 10.68
N TRP A 194 7.77 5.61 10.14
CA TRP A 194 7.52 5.68 8.71
C TRP A 194 6.49 6.76 8.43
N MET A 195 6.45 7.23 7.18
CA MET A 195 5.35 8.06 6.69
C MET A 195 4.49 7.24 5.74
N GLN A 196 3.20 7.53 5.69
CA GLN A 196 2.29 6.97 4.70
C GLN A 196 1.22 7.98 4.32
N LYS A 197 0.62 7.80 3.14
CA LYS A 197 -0.51 8.63 2.72
C LYS A 197 -1.80 8.21 3.42
N LEU A 198 -2.64 9.19 3.69
CA LEU A 198 -4.03 8.98 4.07
C LEU A 198 -4.83 8.60 2.84
N LEU A 199 -5.72 7.64 3.01
CA LEU A 199 -6.66 7.27 1.96
C LEU A 199 -7.82 8.26 1.98
N TYR A 200 -8.01 9.02 0.90
CA TYR A 200 -9.21 9.85 0.73
C TYR A 200 -10.24 9.07 -0.08
N HIS A 201 -11.45 8.94 0.46
CA HIS A 201 -12.57 8.29 -0.21
C HIS A 201 -13.91 8.88 0.25
N ASN A 202 -14.76 9.26 -0.70
CA ASN A 202 -16.09 9.83 -0.49
C ASN A 202 -16.13 10.98 0.51
N GLY A 203 -15.15 11.90 0.43
CA GLY A 203 -15.08 13.04 1.36
C GLY A 203 -14.41 12.76 2.70
N GLU A 204 -13.92 11.54 2.94
CA GLU A 204 -13.32 11.12 4.20
C GLU A 204 -11.85 10.74 4.04
N PHE A 205 -11.00 11.25 4.92
CA PHE A 205 -9.63 10.78 5.11
C PHE A 205 -9.62 9.59 6.05
N SER A 206 -8.91 8.54 5.67
CA SER A 206 -8.78 7.31 6.43
C SER A 206 -7.31 6.94 6.62
N LEU A 207 -6.93 6.72 7.87
CA LEU A 207 -5.66 6.15 8.28
C LEU A 207 -5.88 4.71 8.70
N ILE A 208 -5.14 3.79 8.08
CA ILE A 208 -5.10 2.39 8.46
C ILE A 208 -3.64 2.04 8.78
N VAL A 209 -3.39 1.62 10.02
CA VAL A 209 -2.09 1.18 10.50
C VAL A 209 -2.20 -0.28 10.94
N PRO A 210 -1.39 -1.19 10.35
CA PRO A 210 -1.33 -2.58 10.79
C PRO A 210 -0.97 -2.67 12.29
N PHE A 211 -1.92 -3.13 13.11
CA PHE A 211 -1.83 -3.13 14.57
C PHE A 211 -2.50 -4.36 15.21
N SER A 212 -2.88 -5.35 14.39
CA SER A 212 -3.38 -6.64 14.86
C SER A 212 -2.24 -7.58 15.24
N PHE A 213 -2.18 -7.96 16.51
CA PHE A 213 -1.17 -8.88 17.04
C PHE A 213 -1.74 -10.29 17.29
N PRO A 214 -1.02 -11.34 16.90
CA PRO A 214 -1.45 -12.71 17.12
C PRO A 214 -1.30 -13.14 18.59
N ASP A 215 -2.13 -14.09 19.04
CA ASP A 215 -2.12 -14.59 20.42
C ASP A 215 -0.76 -15.13 20.88
N TYR A 216 0.08 -15.62 19.96
CA TYR A 216 1.37 -16.23 20.29
C TYR A 216 2.48 -15.25 20.66
N VAL A 217 2.32 -13.93 20.45
CA VAL A 217 3.32 -12.91 20.90
C VAL A 217 3.05 -12.39 22.32
N THR A 218 2.00 -12.90 22.96
CA THR A 218 1.63 -12.61 24.35
C THR A 218 2.59 -13.29 25.32
N PRO A 219 3.23 -12.57 26.26
CA PRO A 219 4.00 -13.14 27.36
C PRO A 219 3.23 -14.24 28.10
N HIS A 220 3.89 -15.36 28.34
CA HIS A 220 3.25 -16.54 28.95
C HIS A 220 2.83 -16.33 30.42
N VAL A 221 3.34 -15.30 31.09
CA VAL A 221 2.94 -14.96 32.46
C VAL A 221 1.57 -14.30 32.42
N LYS A 222 0.50 -15.13 32.45
CA LYS A 222 -0.92 -14.73 32.33
C LYS A 222 -1.42 -13.70 33.36
N LYS A 223 -0.60 -13.29 34.34
CA LYS A 223 -0.97 -12.34 35.41
C LYS A 223 -0.26 -10.99 35.32
N LEU A 224 0.64 -10.78 34.36
CA LEU A 224 1.30 -9.48 34.20
C LEU A 224 0.48 -8.62 33.23
N PRO A 225 -0.10 -7.50 33.69
CA PRO A 225 -0.73 -6.54 32.80
C PRO A 225 0.32 -5.95 31.86
N ARG A 226 -0.08 -5.67 30.62
CA ARG A 226 0.80 -5.11 29.60
C ARG A 226 0.25 -3.78 29.17
N LYS A 227 1.15 -2.87 28.82
CA LYS A 227 0.76 -1.53 28.45
C LYS A 227 0.58 -1.44 26.94
N GLU A 228 -0.62 -1.08 26.53
CA GLU A 228 -0.96 -0.69 25.17
C GLU A 228 -1.31 0.80 25.18
N LYS A 229 -0.65 1.57 24.32
CA LYS A 229 -0.90 3.01 24.17
C LYS A 229 -1.07 3.35 22.70
N ILE A 230 -2.10 4.14 22.39
CA ILE A 230 -2.31 4.72 21.06
C ILE A 230 -2.53 6.21 21.24
N GLN A 231 -1.71 7.01 20.55
CA GLN A 231 -1.82 8.45 20.52
C GLN A 231 -2.01 8.87 19.06
N LEU A 232 -3.07 9.63 18.80
CA LEU A 232 -3.40 10.12 17.48
C LEU A 232 -3.54 11.64 17.54
N ASN A 233 -2.76 12.34 16.73
CA ASN A 233 -2.92 13.76 16.48
C ASN A 233 -3.29 13.98 15.02
N VAL A 234 -4.29 14.81 14.77
CA VAL A 234 -4.76 15.14 13.43
C VAL A 234 -4.70 16.65 13.28
N ASN A 235 -4.08 17.11 12.20
CA ASN A 235 -4.06 18.49 11.78
C ASN A 235 -4.43 18.55 10.29
N SER A 236 -5.65 18.97 9.98
CA SER A 236 -6.10 19.02 8.60
C SER A 236 -5.37 20.08 7.77
N GLY A 237 -4.67 21.03 8.39
CA GLY A 237 -4.01 22.15 7.72
C GLY A 237 -4.97 23.18 7.12
N THR A 238 -6.30 22.92 7.16
CA THR A 238 -7.31 23.72 6.48
C THR A 238 -7.93 24.83 7.33
N GLY A 239 -7.72 24.80 8.65
CA GLY A 239 -8.37 25.74 9.58
C GLY A 239 -9.89 25.59 9.63
N THR A 240 -10.43 24.45 9.23
CA THR A 240 -11.87 24.14 9.28
C THR A 240 -12.18 23.02 10.27
N GLU A 241 -13.45 22.89 10.66
CA GLU A 241 -13.85 21.88 11.62
C GLU A 241 -13.66 20.46 11.06
N ILE A 242 -13.09 19.60 11.91
CA ILE A 242 -12.89 18.17 11.61
C ILE A 242 -14.00 17.37 12.28
N VAL A 243 -14.69 16.55 11.48
CA VAL A 243 -15.71 15.62 11.95
C VAL A 243 -15.12 14.22 11.99
N CYS A 244 -14.94 13.69 13.20
CA CYS A 244 -14.55 12.30 13.40
C CYS A 244 -15.68 11.37 12.94
N LYS A 245 -15.34 10.32 12.19
CA LYS A 245 -16.30 9.39 11.59
C LYS A 245 -16.17 8.00 12.22
N THR A 246 -15.02 7.37 12.04
CA THR A 246 -14.77 6.00 12.50
C THR A 246 -13.53 5.93 13.35
N THR A 247 -13.61 5.19 14.46
CA THR A 247 -12.46 4.84 15.31
C THR A 247 -12.52 3.36 15.64
N SER A 248 -11.46 2.63 15.30
CA SER A 248 -11.29 1.20 15.65
C SER A 248 -11.17 0.96 17.16
N HIS A 249 -10.58 1.91 17.89
CA HIS A 249 -10.30 1.81 19.32
C HIS A 249 -11.10 2.86 20.10
N LEU A 250 -11.33 2.61 21.40
CA LEU A 250 -12.01 3.56 22.30
C LEU A 250 -11.06 4.70 22.70
N LEU A 251 -10.90 5.65 21.79
CA LEU A 251 -10.04 6.80 21.96
C LEU A 251 -10.70 7.86 22.87
N LYS A 252 -9.95 8.37 23.86
CA LYS A 252 -10.34 9.55 24.64
C LYS A 252 -9.83 10.80 23.97
N GLU A 253 -10.70 11.78 23.72
CA GLU A 253 -10.30 13.07 23.19
C GLU A 253 -9.53 13.88 24.24
N LEU A 254 -8.31 14.31 23.90
CA LEU A 254 -7.46 15.15 24.75
C LEU A 254 -7.51 16.62 24.34
N ARG A 255 -7.67 16.89 23.04
CA ARG A 255 -7.59 18.23 22.47
C ARG A 255 -8.54 18.35 21.28
N ARG A 256 -9.26 19.47 21.23
CA ARG A 256 -10.04 19.89 20.08
C ARG A 256 -9.85 21.37 19.85
N GLU A 257 -9.29 21.70 18.70
CA GLU A 257 -9.17 23.05 18.18
C GLU A 257 -9.66 23.05 16.74
N VAL A 258 -9.90 24.22 16.17
CA VAL A 258 -10.27 24.33 14.76
C VAL A 258 -9.15 23.73 13.89
N GLY A 259 -9.50 22.74 13.07
CA GLY A 259 -8.53 22.02 12.24
C GLY A 259 -7.59 21.06 12.97
N LYS A 260 -7.73 20.86 14.29
CA LYS A 260 -6.87 19.95 15.06
C LYS A 260 -7.64 19.08 16.05
N LEU A 261 -7.32 17.79 16.08
CA LEU A 261 -7.82 16.83 17.05
C LEU A 261 -6.67 16.07 17.69
N GLY A 262 -6.80 15.75 18.97
CA GLY A 262 -5.85 14.91 19.70
C GLY A 262 -6.59 13.85 20.50
N PHE A 263 -6.15 12.61 20.38
CA PHE A 263 -6.76 11.44 20.99
C PHE A 263 -5.71 10.57 21.69
N LEU A 264 -6.13 9.93 22.79
CA LEU A 264 -5.32 8.99 23.54
C LEU A 264 -6.15 7.78 23.95
N TYR A 265 -5.59 6.60 23.72
CA TYR A 265 -6.00 5.35 24.33
C TYR A 265 -4.81 4.79 25.13
N GLU A 266 -5.09 4.39 26.36
CA GLU A 266 -4.10 3.79 27.25
C GLU A 266 -4.82 2.72 28.08
N SER A 267 -4.33 1.49 28.01
CA SER A 267 -4.95 0.35 28.67
C SER A 267 -3.91 -0.66 29.15
N GLU A 268 -4.26 -1.36 30.22
CA GLU A 268 -3.55 -2.54 30.69
C GLU A 268 -4.26 -3.79 30.17
N VAL A 269 -3.62 -4.49 29.22
CA VAL A 269 -4.22 -5.62 28.52
C VAL A 269 -3.56 -6.95 28.91
N LEU A 270 -4.38 -8.00 28.98
CA LEU A 270 -3.91 -9.39 29.17
C LEU A 270 -3.64 -10.11 27.84
N THR A 271 -4.36 -9.68 26.80
CA THR A 271 -4.26 -10.14 25.41
C THR A 271 -4.12 -8.91 24.54
N TRP A 272 -3.22 -8.95 23.56
CA TRP A 272 -3.03 -7.85 22.64
C TRP A 272 -4.22 -7.67 21.71
N THR A 273 -4.40 -6.46 21.21
CA THR A 273 -5.44 -6.15 20.23
C THR A 273 -5.25 -6.96 18.95
N ASN A 274 -6.35 -7.50 18.43
CA ASN A 274 -6.40 -8.32 17.21
C ASN A 274 -7.07 -7.59 16.03
N ILE A 275 -7.26 -6.28 16.13
CA ILE A 275 -7.78 -5.40 15.09
C ILE A 275 -6.74 -4.37 14.70
N ASP A 276 -6.71 -3.99 13.42
CA ASP A 276 -5.85 -2.90 12.96
C ASP A 276 -6.34 -1.55 13.47
N PHE A 277 -5.42 -0.59 13.56
CA PHE A 277 -5.79 0.77 13.90
C PHE A 277 -6.35 1.48 12.67
N THR A 278 -7.67 1.63 12.65
CA THR A 278 -8.39 2.44 11.67
C THR A 278 -8.93 3.71 12.32
N PHE A 279 -8.68 4.85 11.67
CA PHE A 279 -9.25 6.14 12.02
C PHE A 279 -9.72 6.86 10.76
N SER A 280 -10.94 7.40 10.75
CA SER A 280 -11.41 8.24 9.66
C SER A 280 -12.03 9.56 10.11
N TYR A 281 -11.81 10.60 9.33
CA TYR A 281 -12.32 11.93 9.56
C TYR A 281 -12.72 12.61 8.26
N ALA A 282 -13.73 13.47 8.32
CA ALA A 282 -14.12 14.35 7.23
C ALA A 282 -13.75 15.79 7.59
N VAL A 283 -13.37 16.57 6.58
CA VAL A 283 -13.18 18.01 6.72
C VAL A 283 -14.43 18.68 6.14
N SER A 284 -15.13 19.45 6.96
CA SER A 284 -16.42 20.04 6.57
C SER A 284 -16.23 21.23 5.61
N PHE A 285 -16.53 21.01 4.33
CA PHE A 285 -16.57 22.05 3.30
C PHE A 285 -17.86 21.98 2.49
N SER A 286 -18.50 23.12 2.21
CA SER A 286 -19.65 23.19 1.29
C SER A 286 -19.25 23.46 -0.17
N HIS A 287 -18.02 23.92 -0.41
CA HIS A 287 -17.51 24.32 -1.73
C HIS A 287 -16.08 23.80 -1.93
N ILE A 288 -15.60 23.86 -3.16
CA ILE A 288 -14.19 23.64 -3.48
C ILE A 288 -13.35 24.62 -2.63
N PHE A 289 -12.40 24.07 -1.88
CA PHE A 289 -11.55 24.83 -0.97
C PHE A 289 -10.09 24.50 -1.25
N GLY A 290 -9.24 25.50 -1.44
CA GLY A 290 -7.82 25.30 -1.63
C GLY A 290 -7.02 26.34 -0.85
N GLY A 291 -5.73 26.04 -0.66
CA GLY A 291 -4.82 26.92 0.05
C GLY A 291 -3.37 26.65 -0.33
N VAL A 292 -2.52 27.56 0.12
CA VAL A 292 -1.07 27.45 0.01
C VAL A 292 -0.50 27.60 1.40
N LEU A 293 0.30 26.62 1.84
CA LEU A 293 1.14 26.74 3.01
C LEU A 293 2.54 27.14 2.56
N LEU A 294 3.14 28.08 3.28
CA LEU A 294 4.52 28.47 3.10
C LEU A 294 5.25 28.21 4.42
N GLN A 295 6.40 27.56 4.33
CA GLN A 295 7.26 27.29 5.46
C GLN A 295 8.68 27.70 5.12
N THR A 296 9.19 28.67 5.88
CA THR A 296 10.61 29.04 5.83
C THR A 296 11.42 28.01 6.63
N PRO A 297 12.58 27.59 6.11
CA PRO A 297 13.42 26.60 6.76
C PRO A 297 13.94 27.13 8.10
N SER A 298 14.13 26.21 9.04
CA SER A 298 14.84 26.48 10.28
C SER A 298 16.36 26.46 10.05
N VAL A 299 17.12 27.09 10.96
CA VAL A 299 18.60 27.09 10.90
C VAL A 299 19.19 25.66 11.02
N HIS A 300 18.39 24.71 11.50
CA HIS A 300 18.80 23.32 11.68
C HIS A 300 18.35 22.40 10.54
N ASP A 301 17.58 22.90 9.58
CA ASP A 301 17.09 22.11 8.47
C ASP A 301 18.23 21.85 7.48
N VAL A 302 18.32 20.63 6.97
CA VAL A 302 19.34 20.28 5.97
C VAL A 302 19.09 21.05 4.67
N ASP A 303 17.81 21.22 4.31
CA ASP A 303 17.38 22.05 3.20
C ASP A 303 17.07 23.47 3.71
N GLN A 304 17.77 24.45 3.15
CA GLN A 304 17.64 25.87 3.47
C GLN A 304 16.77 26.62 2.44
N ARG A 305 15.98 25.91 1.63
CA ARG A 305 15.01 26.49 0.71
C ARG A 305 13.65 26.70 1.39
N ASP A 306 12.95 27.77 1.01
CA ASP A 306 11.55 27.94 1.37
C ASP A 306 10.71 26.80 0.77
N MET A 307 9.88 26.18 1.60
CA MET A 307 8.98 25.11 1.19
C MET A 307 7.56 25.65 1.04
N PHE A 308 6.86 25.20 0.01
CA PHE A 308 5.44 25.48 -0.15
C PHE A 308 4.65 24.19 -0.37
N CYS A 309 3.39 24.19 0.05
CA CYS A 309 2.43 23.12 -0.22
C CYS A 309 1.14 23.74 -0.75
N VAL A 310 0.72 23.35 -1.97
CA VAL A 310 -0.57 23.72 -2.53
C VAL A 310 -1.52 22.53 -2.38
N TYR A 311 -2.69 22.78 -1.79
CA TYR A 311 -3.73 21.76 -1.65
C TYR A 311 -5.06 22.28 -2.18
N LEU A 312 -5.91 21.39 -2.69
CA LEU A 312 -7.21 21.72 -3.25
C LEU A 312 -8.23 20.62 -2.95
N PHE A 313 -9.13 20.84 -2.02
CA PHE A 313 -10.25 19.94 -1.70
C PHE A 313 -11.46 20.23 -2.60
N PRO A 314 -12.12 19.19 -3.15
CA PRO A 314 -13.26 19.37 -4.05
C PRO A 314 -14.55 19.85 -3.34
N GLY A 315 -14.58 19.88 -2.00
CA GLY A 315 -15.77 20.21 -1.22
C GLY A 315 -16.69 19.00 -0.97
N GLY A 316 -17.61 19.12 -0.01
CA GLY A 316 -18.58 18.09 0.34
C GLY A 316 -19.90 18.23 -0.44
N HIS A 317 -20.42 17.11 -0.93
CA HIS A 317 -21.75 16.97 -1.56
C HIS A 317 -22.02 17.84 -2.79
N HIS A 318 -21.38 17.51 -3.92
CA HIS A 318 -22.01 17.72 -5.22
C HIS A 318 -21.99 16.41 -6.02
N SER A 319 -23.03 15.59 -5.80
CA SER A 319 -23.44 14.45 -6.64
C SER A 319 -23.91 14.88 -8.04
N ARG A 320 -23.34 15.97 -8.57
CA ARG A 320 -23.69 16.50 -9.87
C ARG A 320 -22.51 16.23 -10.77
N LYS A 321 -22.62 15.18 -11.58
CA LYS A 321 -21.69 14.90 -12.66
C LYS A 321 -21.45 16.19 -13.46
N VAL A 322 -20.24 16.75 -13.31
CA VAL A 322 -19.89 18.07 -13.85
C VAL A 322 -19.51 17.95 -15.33
N PHE A 323 -18.94 16.81 -15.72
CA PHE A 323 -18.43 16.57 -17.06
C PHE A 323 -19.03 15.31 -17.67
N ARG A 324 -19.36 15.40 -18.97
CA ARG A 324 -19.54 14.22 -19.82
C ARG A 324 -18.19 13.58 -20.07
N LYS A 325 -18.15 12.26 -20.18
CA LYS A 325 -16.95 11.49 -20.42
C LYS A 325 -17.07 10.75 -21.72
N GLU A 326 -15.92 10.56 -22.34
CA GLU A 326 -15.76 9.68 -23.48
C GLU A 326 -14.71 8.65 -23.12
N ILE A 327 -15.10 7.38 -23.08
CA ILE A 327 -14.25 6.29 -22.60
C ILE A 327 -14.09 5.24 -23.70
N VAL A 328 -12.86 5.02 -24.15
CA VAL A 328 -12.55 3.86 -25.01
C VAL A 328 -11.85 2.80 -24.17
N PHE A 329 -12.50 1.65 -24.01
CA PHE A 329 -11.91 0.47 -23.38
C PHE A 329 -11.07 -0.27 -24.41
N VAL A 330 -9.77 -0.40 -24.16
CA VAL A 330 -8.83 -1.13 -25.00
C VAL A 330 -8.41 -2.39 -24.24
N VAL A 331 -8.88 -3.55 -24.69
CA VAL A 331 -8.84 -4.79 -23.92
C VAL A 331 -8.02 -5.84 -24.63
N ASP A 332 -6.98 -6.31 -23.96
CA ASP A 332 -6.18 -7.43 -24.42
C ASP A 332 -6.98 -8.73 -24.34
N ILE A 333 -7.05 -9.45 -25.46
CA ILE A 333 -7.66 -10.78 -25.61
C ILE A 333 -6.64 -11.76 -26.19
N SER A 334 -5.34 -11.54 -25.94
CA SER A 334 -4.27 -12.47 -26.31
C SER A 334 -4.39 -13.82 -25.60
N GLY A 335 -3.61 -14.81 -26.04
CA GLY A 335 -3.66 -16.16 -25.49
C GLY A 335 -3.32 -16.26 -23.99
N SER A 336 -2.62 -15.29 -23.41
CA SER A 336 -2.31 -15.26 -21.98
C SER A 336 -3.53 -14.94 -21.11
N MET A 337 -4.50 -14.21 -21.66
CA MET A 337 -5.72 -13.80 -20.96
C MET A 337 -6.74 -14.94 -20.77
N VAL A 338 -6.46 -16.16 -21.25
CA VAL A 338 -7.37 -17.32 -21.13
C VAL A 338 -7.82 -17.55 -19.68
N GLY A 339 -9.12 -17.72 -19.50
CA GLY A 339 -9.73 -18.10 -18.23
C GLY A 339 -10.13 -16.91 -17.35
N GLU A 340 -9.81 -16.99 -16.07
CA GLU A 340 -10.23 -16.01 -15.05
C GLU A 340 -9.75 -14.57 -15.30
N PRO A 341 -8.55 -14.27 -15.85
CA PRO A 341 -8.13 -12.90 -16.16
C PRO A 341 -9.10 -12.17 -17.09
N LEU A 342 -9.50 -12.82 -18.19
CA LEU A 342 -10.44 -12.25 -19.16
C LEU A 342 -11.86 -12.15 -18.59
N GLU A 343 -12.31 -13.14 -17.82
CA GLU A 343 -13.63 -13.11 -17.19
C GLU A 343 -13.73 -11.99 -16.15
N GLY A 344 -12.71 -11.84 -15.29
CA GLY A 344 -12.62 -10.73 -14.33
C GLY A 344 -12.59 -9.36 -15.02
N THR A 345 -11.90 -9.25 -16.16
CA THR A 345 -11.89 -8.04 -16.98
C THR A 345 -13.28 -7.75 -17.56
N LYS A 346 -13.94 -8.77 -18.14
CA LYS A 346 -15.29 -8.65 -18.69
C LYS A 346 -16.31 -8.21 -17.64
N ASN A 347 -16.25 -8.78 -16.43
CA ASN A 347 -17.13 -8.42 -15.32
C ASN A 347 -16.89 -6.97 -14.87
N ALA A 348 -15.63 -6.56 -14.73
CA ALA A 348 -15.27 -5.19 -14.35
C ALA A 348 -15.73 -4.16 -15.40
N ILE A 349 -15.56 -4.44 -16.70
CA ILE A 349 -16.02 -3.54 -17.78
C ILE A 349 -17.55 -3.50 -17.82
N SER A 350 -18.23 -4.65 -17.73
CA SER A 350 -19.69 -4.71 -17.71
C SER A 350 -20.27 -3.89 -16.55
N ALA A 351 -19.71 -4.03 -15.34
CA ALA A 351 -20.09 -3.22 -14.19
C ALA A 351 -19.82 -1.72 -14.40
N ALA A 352 -18.70 -1.38 -15.04
CA ALA A 352 -18.37 0.01 -15.34
C ALA A 352 -19.33 0.64 -16.36
N LEU A 353 -19.70 -0.08 -17.42
CA LEU A 353 -20.66 0.38 -18.43
C LEU A 353 -22.03 0.65 -17.81
N THR A 354 -22.52 -0.23 -16.93
CA THR A 354 -23.79 -0.04 -16.21
C THR A 354 -23.75 1.17 -15.26
N ASN A 355 -22.57 1.55 -14.78
CA ASN A 355 -22.38 2.71 -13.92
C ASN A 355 -22.13 4.02 -14.69
N LEU A 356 -22.03 3.98 -16.03
CA LEU A 356 -21.96 5.20 -16.83
C LEU A 356 -23.31 5.91 -16.84
N ASP A 357 -23.26 7.24 -16.84
CA ASP A 357 -24.48 8.04 -16.98
C ASP A 357 -24.83 8.17 -18.47
N SER A 358 -26.11 8.23 -18.79
CA SER A 358 -26.63 8.16 -20.18
C SER A 358 -26.11 9.24 -21.13
N LEU A 359 -25.50 10.32 -20.61
CA LEU A 359 -24.84 11.36 -21.40
C LEU A 359 -23.34 11.12 -21.62
N ASP A 360 -22.76 10.09 -21.01
CA ASP A 360 -21.43 9.60 -21.36
C ASP A 360 -21.47 8.84 -22.68
N SER A 361 -20.33 8.79 -23.36
CA SER A 361 -20.15 7.93 -24.51
C SER A 361 -19.00 6.96 -24.29
N PHE A 362 -19.11 5.77 -24.88
CA PHE A 362 -18.08 4.76 -24.78
C PHE A 362 -17.86 4.04 -26.10
N ASN A 363 -16.74 3.34 -26.19
CA ASN A 363 -16.51 2.31 -27.20
C ASN A 363 -15.57 1.23 -26.62
N ILE A 364 -15.54 0.06 -27.26
CA ILE A 364 -14.72 -1.06 -26.85
C ILE A 364 -13.89 -1.52 -28.05
N ILE A 365 -12.59 -1.69 -27.84
CA ILE A 365 -11.63 -2.24 -28.77
C ILE A 365 -10.99 -3.45 -28.10
N ALA A 366 -11.36 -4.64 -28.54
CA ALA A 366 -10.65 -5.87 -28.15
C ALA A 366 -9.48 -6.08 -29.09
N PHE A 367 -8.32 -6.52 -28.59
CA PHE A 367 -7.15 -6.71 -29.42
C PHE A 367 -6.32 -7.93 -29.02
N ASN A 368 -5.68 -8.52 -30.02
CA ASN A 368 -4.61 -9.50 -29.89
C ASN A 368 -3.56 -9.18 -30.97
N GLY A 369 -3.34 -10.05 -31.96
CA GLY A 369 -2.66 -9.69 -33.21
C GLY A 369 -3.53 -8.82 -34.14
N GLU A 370 -4.85 -8.86 -34.00
CA GLU A 370 -5.85 -8.08 -34.73
C GLU A 370 -6.63 -7.15 -33.78
N THR A 371 -7.52 -6.32 -34.34
CA THR A 371 -8.39 -5.41 -33.57
C THR A 371 -9.85 -5.62 -33.91
N TYR A 372 -10.69 -5.77 -32.89
CA TYR A 372 -12.13 -5.95 -33.00
C TYR A 372 -12.83 -4.77 -32.32
N LEU A 373 -13.67 -4.07 -33.05
CA LEU A 373 -14.37 -2.87 -32.58
C LEU A 373 -15.83 -3.20 -32.28
N PHE A 374 -16.34 -2.69 -31.15
CA PHE A 374 -17.77 -2.74 -30.85
C PHE A 374 -18.57 -1.84 -31.80
N SER A 375 -18.17 -0.57 -31.94
CA SER A 375 -18.74 0.36 -32.92
C SER A 375 -17.64 1.12 -33.67
N SER A 376 -17.99 1.62 -34.86
CA SER A 376 -17.10 2.47 -35.67
C SER A 376 -16.94 3.90 -35.11
N SER A 377 -17.83 4.31 -34.21
CA SER A 377 -17.85 5.61 -33.56
C SER A 377 -18.20 5.50 -32.08
N MET A 378 -17.98 6.57 -31.31
CA MET A 378 -18.41 6.64 -29.91
C MET A 378 -19.93 6.52 -29.82
N GLU A 379 -20.43 5.65 -28.94
CA GLU A 379 -21.85 5.43 -28.70
C GLU A 379 -22.26 5.97 -27.33
N LEU A 380 -23.48 6.49 -27.21
CA LEU A 380 -24.01 6.94 -25.91
C LEU A 380 -24.25 5.74 -24.97
N ALA A 381 -24.03 5.93 -23.68
CA ALA A 381 -24.28 4.93 -22.64
C ALA A 381 -25.78 4.77 -22.31
N SER A 382 -26.62 4.54 -23.33
CA SER A 382 -28.01 4.12 -23.10
C SER A 382 -28.07 2.66 -22.63
N GLU A 383 -29.10 2.29 -21.87
CA GLU A 383 -29.29 0.92 -21.37
C GLU A 383 -29.21 -0.12 -22.51
N ASP A 384 -29.89 0.14 -23.62
CA ASP A 384 -29.89 -0.69 -24.82
C ASP A 384 -28.50 -0.81 -25.49
N THR A 385 -27.70 0.26 -25.50
CA THR A 385 -26.32 0.21 -26.02
C THR A 385 -25.39 -0.55 -25.09
N VAL A 386 -25.56 -0.39 -23.78
CA VAL A 386 -24.81 -1.14 -22.76
C VAL A 386 -25.11 -2.63 -22.88
N GLU A 387 -26.37 -3.03 -23.05
CA GLU A 387 -26.76 -4.43 -23.24
C GLU A 387 -26.11 -5.03 -24.50
N ARG A 388 -26.20 -4.35 -25.65
CA ARG A 388 -25.50 -4.77 -26.88
C ARG A 388 -23.99 -4.88 -26.72
N ALA A 389 -23.37 -3.99 -25.95
CA ALA A 389 -21.93 -4.04 -25.69
C ALA A 389 -21.55 -5.24 -24.83
N VAL A 390 -22.35 -5.58 -23.81
CA VAL A 390 -22.14 -6.76 -22.96
C VAL A 390 -22.32 -8.06 -23.75
N GLU A 391 -23.32 -8.12 -24.63
CA GLU A 391 -23.50 -9.24 -25.57
C GLU A 391 -22.31 -9.35 -26.53
N TRP A 392 -21.89 -8.22 -27.12
CA TRP A 392 -20.74 -8.18 -28.03
C TRP A 392 -19.45 -8.65 -27.35
N MET A 393 -19.18 -8.22 -26.11
CA MET A 393 -18.05 -8.70 -25.33
C MET A 393 -18.14 -10.21 -25.10
N SER A 394 -19.33 -10.73 -24.80
CA SER A 394 -19.55 -12.16 -24.60
C SER A 394 -19.25 -13.01 -25.84
N MET A 395 -19.39 -12.43 -27.03
CA MET A 395 -19.11 -13.11 -28.31
C MET A 395 -17.67 -12.90 -28.81
N ASN A 396 -17.05 -11.76 -28.52
CA ASN A 396 -15.77 -11.36 -29.14
C ASN A 396 -14.57 -11.42 -28.19
N PHE A 397 -14.77 -11.50 -26.87
CA PHE A 397 -13.67 -11.71 -25.92
C PHE A 397 -13.26 -13.18 -25.93
N ILE A 398 -12.60 -13.59 -27.01
CA ILE A 398 -12.06 -14.94 -27.20
C ILE A 398 -10.55 -14.83 -27.11
N ALA A 399 -9.99 -15.38 -26.03
CA ALA A 399 -8.55 -15.35 -25.80
C ALA A 399 -7.79 -16.13 -26.89
N GLY A 400 -6.82 -15.49 -27.54
CA GLY A 400 -5.97 -16.12 -28.54
C GLY A 400 -5.08 -15.14 -29.29
N GLY A 401 -4.05 -15.66 -29.95
CA GLY A 401 -3.10 -14.86 -30.71
C GLY A 401 -2.09 -14.10 -29.85
N ASP A 402 -1.31 -13.25 -30.52
CA ASP A 402 -0.25 -12.41 -29.92
C ASP A 402 -0.81 -11.12 -29.30
N THR A 403 0.06 -10.22 -28.86
CA THR A 403 -0.30 -8.95 -28.21
C THR A 403 0.21 -7.75 -29.02
N ASN A 404 -0.69 -6.96 -29.62
CA ASN A 404 -0.36 -5.73 -30.34
C ASN A 404 -1.07 -4.50 -29.74
N ILE A 405 -0.37 -3.79 -28.85
CA ILE A 405 -0.93 -2.63 -28.13
C ILE A 405 -0.98 -1.35 -29.00
N LEU A 406 -0.07 -1.20 -29.97
CA LEU A 406 0.10 0.08 -30.66
C LEU A 406 -1.08 0.43 -31.57
N VAL A 407 -1.56 -0.55 -32.35
CA VAL A 407 -2.67 -0.36 -33.30
C VAL A 407 -3.97 0.06 -32.60
N PRO A 408 -4.47 -0.67 -31.58
CA PRO A 408 -5.71 -0.29 -30.90
C PRO A 408 -5.57 1.02 -30.12
N LEU A 409 -4.40 1.36 -29.57
CA LEU A 409 -4.17 2.67 -28.94
C LEU A 409 -4.27 3.83 -29.94
N LYS A 410 -3.75 3.66 -31.17
CA LYS A 410 -3.91 4.67 -32.23
C LYS A 410 -5.38 4.84 -32.60
N GLN A 411 -6.11 3.75 -32.81
CA GLN A 411 -7.55 3.78 -33.09
C GLN A 411 -8.34 4.48 -31.98
N ALA A 412 -8.06 4.16 -30.71
CA ALA A 412 -8.69 4.80 -29.56
C ALA A 412 -8.42 6.31 -29.52
N THR A 413 -7.17 6.71 -29.77
CA THR A 413 -6.75 8.12 -29.82
C THR A 413 -7.47 8.87 -30.94
N GLU A 414 -7.59 8.26 -32.12
CA GLU A 414 -8.29 8.84 -33.28
C GLU A 414 -9.79 9.00 -33.01
N MET A 415 -10.46 8.01 -32.39
CA MET A 415 -11.88 8.10 -32.03
C MET A 415 -12.15 9.29 -31.11
N ILE A 416 -11.32 9.43 -30.08
CA ILE A 416 -11.50 10.44 -29.04
C ILE A 416 -11.04 11.84 -29.49
N SER A 417 -10.14 11.94 -30.47
CA SER A 417 -9.66 13.23 -31.01
C SER A 417 -10.78 14.12 -31.57
N LYS A 418 -11.95 13.53 -31.87
CA LYS A 418 -13.12 14.23 -32.40
C LYS A 418 -14.01 14.83 -31.31
N SER A 419 -13.72 14.59 -30.04
CA SER A 419 -14.56 15.03 -28.92
C SER A 419 -14.56 16.54 -28.73
N ARG A 420 -15.71 17.07 -28.30
CA ARG A 420 -15.84 18.47 -27.86
C ARG A 420 -16.71 18.53 -26.61
N GLY A 421 -16.16 19.06 -25.52
CA GLY A 421 -16.90 19.28 -24.28
C GLY A 421 -17.05 18.06 -23.36
N SER A 422 -16.36 16.96 -23.66
CA SER A 422 -16.27 15.76 -22.82
C SER A 422 -14.83 15.57 -22.32
N ILE A 423 -14.65 14.84 -21.23
CA ILE A 423 -13.31 14.43 -20.76
C ILE A 423 -12.93 13.09 -21.42
N PRO A 424 -11.87 13.07 -22.25
CA PRO A 424 -11.41 11.89 -22.96
C PRO A 424 -10.59 10.94 -22.08
N PHE A 425 -10.97 9.67 -22.04
CA PHE A 425 -10.25 8.59 -21.38
C PHE A 425 -10.04 7.39 -22.30
N ILE A 426 -8.83 6.82 -22.25
CA ILE A 426 -8.52 5.51 -22.83
C ILE A 426 -8.20 4.59 -21.67
N PHE A 427 -8.89 3.45 -21.58
CA PHE A 427 -8.68 2.47 -20.52
C PHE A 427 -8.05 1.20 -21.10
N LEU A 428 -6.74 1.06 -20.97
CA LEU A 428 -5.98 -0.08 -21.49
C LEU A 428 -5.87 -1.18 -20.41
N VAL A 429 -6.28 -2.40 -20.74
CA VAL A 429 -6.13 -3.59 -19.89
C VAL A 429 -5.27 -4.61 -20.61
N THR A 430 -4.24 -5.13 -19.97
CA THR A 430 -3.35 -6.17 -20.53
C THR A 430 -2.66 -6.99 -19.45
N ASP A 431 -2.40 -8.27 -19.73
CA ASP A 431 -1.53 -9.15 -18.94
C ASP A 431 -0.18 -9.42 -19.64
N GLY A 432 0.01 -8.84 -20.83
CA GLY A 432 1.15 -9.06 -21.70
C GLY A 432 2.24 -7.99 -21.60
N ALA A 433 3.32 -8.24 -22.33
CA ALA A 433 4.41 -7.28 -22.56
C ALA A 433 4.61 -7.12 -24.08
N VAL A 434 5.17 -5.98 -24.48
CA VAL A 434 5.45 -5.66 -25.88
C VAL A 434 6.92 -5.29 -26.04
N GLU A 435 7.52 -5.55 -27.20
CA GLU A 435 8.94 -5.23 -27.41
C GLU A 435 9.17 -3.74 -27.71
N ASP A 436 8.19 -3.08 -28.34
CA ASP A 436 8.29 -1.71 -28.88
C ASP A 436 7.83 -0.60 -27.90
N GLU A 437 8.00 -0.79 -26.59
CA GLU A 437 7.51 0.09 -25.52
C GLU A 437 7.91 1.56 -25.71
N ARG A 438 9.17 1.81 -26.09
CA ARG A 438 9.69 3.17 -26.34
C ARG A 438 8.96 3.85 -27.50
N ASN A 439 8.80 3.13 -28.60
CA ASN A 439 8.13 3.64 -29.80
C ASN A 439 6.65 3.95 -29.49
N ILE A 440 5.97 3.10 -28.72
CA ILE A 440 4.58 3.37 -28.28
C ILE A 440 4.53 4.66 -27.45
N CYS A 441 5.41 4.81 -26.47
CA CYS A 441 5.47 6.01 -25.63
C CYS A 441 5.74 7.27 -26.47
N ASP A 442 6.66 7.23 -27.43
CA ASP A 442 7.03 8.39 -28.25
C ASP A 442 5.89 8.79 -29.21
N ILE A 443 5.25 7.81 -29.85
CA ILE A 443 4.06 8.04 -30.68
C ILE A 443 2.95 8.67 -29.84
N MET A 444 2.64 8.11 -28.65
CA MET A 444 1.58 8.64 -27.79
C MET A 444 1.91 10.06 -27.30
N LYS A 445 3.16 10.34 -26.90
CA LYS A 445 3.61 11.70 -26.57
C LYS A 445 3.36 12.68 -27.72
N SER A 446 3.71 12.29 -28.96
CA SER A 446 3.51 13.16 -30.12
C SER A 446 2.02 13.53 -30.34
N HIS A 447 1.12 12.55 -30.20
CA HIS A 447 -0.32 12.77 -30.33
C HIS A 447 -0.89 13.65 -29.20
N LEU A 448 -0.35 13.51 -27.99
CA LEU A 448 -0.74 14.30 -26.82
C LEU A 448 -0.28 15.76 -26.92
N THR A 449 0.90 16.02 -27.50
CA THR A 449 1.42 17.38 -27.70
C THR A 449 0.81 18.11 -28.89
N GLY A 450 0.28 17.38 -29.88
CA GLY A 450 -0.17 17.95 -31.15
C GLY A 450 -1.65 18.33 -31.25
N GLY A 451 -2.49 18.02 -30.25
CA GLY A 451 -3.95 18.10 -30.40
C GLY A 451 -4.70 18.78 -29.26
N GLY A 452 -5.42 19.86 -29.59
CA GLY A 452 -6.58 20.39 -28.85
C GLY A 452 -6.35 20.94 -27.43
N LEU A 453 -7.40 21.54 -26.83
CA LEU A 453 -7.40 22.07 -25.45
C LEU A 453 -7.49 20.96 -24.37
N ILE A 454 -7.84 19.72 -24.73
CA ILE A 454 -8.06 18.61 -23.79
C ILE A 454 -7.37 17.35 -24.34
N CYS A 455 -6.25 16.96 -23.72
CA CYS A 455 -5.51 15.74 -24.07
C CYS A 455 -6.19 14.48 -23.49
N PRO A 456 -6.26 13.35 -24.23
CA PRO A 456 -6.76 12.08 -23.70
C PRO A 456 -5.90 11.56 -22.55
N ARG A 457 -6.55 11.11 -21.47
CA ARG A 457 -5.89 10.47 -20.32
C ARG A 457 -5.89 8.96 -20.53
N ILE A 458 -4.72 8.35 -20.68
CA ILE A 458 -4.58 6.91 -20.82
C ILE A 458 -4.43 6.29 -19.43
N CYS A 459 -5.44 5.59 -18.98
CA CYS A 459 -5.38 4.79 -17.77
C CYS A 459 -5.02 3.35 -18.13
N THR A 460 -4.10 2.76 -17.39
CA THR A 460 -3.57 1.43 -17.68
C THR A 460 -3.81 0.49 -16.51
N PHE A 461 -4.23 -0.74 -16.79
CA PHE A 461 -4.45 -1.79 -15.81
C PHE A 461 -3.64 -3.04 -16.19
N GLY A 462 -2.64 -3.35 -15.36
CA GLY A 462 -1.79 -4.53 -15.55
C GLY A 462 -2.33 -5.74 -14.81
N ILE A 463 -2.43 -6.89 -15.47
CA ILE A 463 -2.84 -8.15 -14.85
C ILE A 463 -1.64 -9.10 -14.73
N GLY A 464 -1.51 -9.74 -13.57
CA GLY A 464 -0.47 -10.71 -13.28
C GLY A 464 0.93 -10.11 -13.08
N SER A 465 1.91 -10.97 -12.84
CA SER A 465 3.30 -10.57 -12.59
C SER A 465 4.16 -10.45 -13.85
N TYR A 466 3.67 -10.95 -14.99
CA TYR A 466 4.45 -11.03 -16.24
C TYR A 466 4.31 -9.82 -17.15
N CYS A 467 3.26 -8.99 -16.98
CA CYS A 467 3.15 -7.76 -17.76
C CYS A 467 4.22 -6.74 -17.36
N ASN A 468 4.60 -5.88 -18.32
CA ASN A 468 5.55 -4.81 -18.05
C ASN A 468 4.85 -3.63 -17.35
N HIS A 469 4.70 -3.77 -16.03
CA HIS A 469 4.14 -2.76 -15.12
C HIS A 469 4.84 -1.39 -15.22
N HIS A 470 6.15 -1.38 -15.48
CA HIS A 470 6.91 -0.13 -15.62
C HIS A 470 6.51 0.63 -16.89
N PHE A 471 6.37 -0.08 -18.01
CA PHE A 471 5.86 0.49 -19.25
C PHE A 471 4.43 1.02 -19.10
N LEU A 472 3.52 0.23 -18.53
CA LEU A 472 2.14 0.65 -18.32
C LEU A 472 2.03 1.90 -17.42
N ARG A 473 2.85 1.95 -16.36
CA ARG A 473 2.94 3.13 -15.49
C ARG A 473 3.49 4.33 -16.24
N MET A 474 4.54 4.17 -17.04
CA MET A 474 5.11 5.23 -17.85
C MET A 474 4.09 5.78 -18.86
N LEU A 475 3.36 4.90 -19.55
CA LEU A 475 2.31 5.26 -20.51
C LEU A 475 1.18 6.07 -19.86
N ALA A 476 0.74 5.67 -18.66
CA ALA A 476 -0.24 6.44 -17.91
C ALA A 476 0.31 7.81 -17.49
N MET A 477 1.55 7.88 -17.01
CA MET A 477 2.18 9.13 -16.59
C MET A 477 2.31 10.15 -17.72
N ILE A 478 2.77 9.73 -18.91
CA ILE A 478 2.95 10.65 -20.06
C ILE A 478 1.63 11.26 -20.54
N SER A 479 0.51 10.56 -20.34
CA SER A 479 -0.84 11.01 -20.71
C SER A 479 -1.61 11.64 -19.56
N ARG A 480 -1.01 11.79 -18.38
CA ARG A 480 -1.67 12.27 -17.15
C ARG A 480 -2.86 11.40 -16.73
N GLY A 481 -2.83 10.12 -17.10
CA GLY A 481 -3.76 9.10 -16.67
C GLY A 481 -3.31 8.40 -15.38
N HIS A 482 -3.98 7.28 -15.06
CA HIS A 482 -3.76 6.54 -13.83
C HIS A 482 -3.36 5.10 -14.14
N TYR A 483 -2.44 4.55 -13.35
CA TYR A 483 -2.03 3.15 -13.43
C TYR A 483 -2.45 2.41 -12.15
N ASP A 484 -2.97 1.21 -12.32
CA ASP A 484 -3.16 0.24 -11.24
C ASP A 484 -2.88 -1.18 -11.78
N ALA A 485 -2.76 -2.16 -10.90
CA ALA A 485 -2.49 -3.53 -11.30
C ALA A 485 -3.06 -4.54 -10.31
N ALA A 486 -3.37 -5.74 -10.81
CA ALA A 486 -3.74 -6.89 -10.01
C ALA A 486 -2.70 -8.00 -10.19
N TYR A 487 -1.87 -8.21 -9.17
CA TYR A 487 -0.87 -9.29 -9.16
C TYR A 487 -1.49 -10.68 -8.94
N TYR A 488 -2.68 -10.72 -8.34
CA TYR A 488 -3.44 -11.94 -8.07
C TYR A 488 -4.75 -11.91 -8.84
N ILE A 489 -5.12 -13.03 -9.44
CA ILE A 489 -6.29 -13.15 -10.33
C ILE A 489 -7.59 -12.77 -9.61
N ASP A 490 -7.78 -13.24 -8.38
CA ASP A 490 -8.96 -12.93 -7.54
C ASP A 490 -9.15 -11.43 -7.28
N SER A 491 -8.10 -10.62 -7.44
CA SER A 491 -8.14 -9.18 -7.21
C SER A 491 -8.41 -8.34 -8.46
N VAL A 492 -8.44 -8.94 -9.66
CA VAL A 492 -8.59 -8.24 -10.94
C VAL A 492 -9.85 -7.39 -10.96
N GLU A 493 -11.01 -7.99 -10.68
CA GLU A 493 -12.30 -7.29 -10.74
C GLU A 493 -12.35 -6.11 -9.76
N SER A 494 -12.06 -6.36 -8.48
CA SER A 494 -12.16 -5.34 -7.43
C SER A 494 -11.19 -4.17 -7.63
N ARG A 495 -9.94 -4.43 -8.05
CA ARG A 495 -8.95 -3.37 -8.30
C ARG A 495 -9.28 -2.59 -9.57
N MET A 496 -9.75 -3.26 -10.62
CA MET A 496 -10.14 -2.60 -11.85
C MET A 496 -11.38 -1.71 -11.66
N GLN A 497 -12.38 -2.17 -10.90
CA GLN A 497 -13.52 -1.35 -10.49
C GLN A 497 -13.07 -0.12 -9.68
N LYS A 498 -12.10 -0.29 -8.77
CA LYS A 498 -11.50 0.81 -8.00
C LYS A 498 -10.81 1.84 -8.89
N LEU A 499 -10.14 1.43 -9.96
CA LEU A 499 -9.53 2.34 -10.93
C LEU A 499 -10.58 3.07 -11.78
N LEU A 500 -11.62 2.35 -12.23
CA LEU A 500 -12.71 2.91 -13.04
C LEU A 500 -13.54 3.93 -12.25
N SER A 501 -13.82 3.68 -10.97
CA SER A 501 -14.52 4.64 -10.12
C SER A 501 -13.72 5.95 -9.90
N ARG A 502 -12.38 5.91 -9.95
CA ARG A 502 -11.53 7.13 -9.90
C ARG A 502 -11.78 8.01 -11.10
N ILE A 503 -11.80 7.40 -12.28
CA ILE A 503 -12.04 8.08 -13.56
C ILE A 503 -13.45 8.67 -13.57
N SER A 504 -14.42 7.91 -13.07
CA SER A 504 -15.83 8.31 -13.04
C SER A 504 -16.13 9.50 -12.13
N SER A 505 -15.28 9.81 -11.17
CA SER A 505 -15.51 10.83 -10.13
C SER A 505 -14.81 12.17 -10.41
N THR A 506 -14.48 12.47 -11.67
CA THR A 506 -13.76 13.71 -12.02
C THR A 506 -14.63 14.96 -11.81
N ILE A 507 -14.24 15.82 -10.86
CA ILE A 507 -14.95 17.06 -10.50
C ILE A 507 -14.27 18.32 -11.07
N ILE A 508 -12.94 18.28 -11.26
CA ILE A 508 -12.14 19.39 -11.77
C ILE A 508 -11.17 18.86 -12.84
N ALA A 509 -11.01 19.60 -13.94
CA ALA A 509 -10.09 19.26 -15.04
C ALA A 509 -9.25 20.47 -15.43
N ASN A 510 -8.07 20.21 -16.04
CA ASN A 510 -7.15 21.23 -16.57
C ASN A 510 -6.71 22.30 -15.54
N ILE A 511 -6.46 21.87 -14.30
CA ILE A 511 -5.92 22.74 -13.25
C ILE A 511 -4.57 23.29 -13.71
N THR A 512 -4.45 24.62 -13.71
CA THR A 512 -3.22 25.32 -14.07
C THR A 512 -2.83 26.24 -12.91
N ILE A 513 -1.59 26.13 -12.44
CA ILE A 513 -1.05 26.99 -11.39
C ILE A 513 -0.11 27.99 -12.06
N LYS A 514 -0.48 29.27 -12.05
CA LYS A 514 0.30 30.39 -12.60
C LYS A 514 0.98 31.11 -11.45
N ALA A 515 2.09 30.55 -10.94
CA ALA A 515 2.77 31.10 -9.76
C ALA A 515 4.29 31.04 -9.83
N PHE A 516 4.87 30.42 -10.86
CA PHE A 516 6.31 30.10 -10.91
C PHE A 516 7.06 30.85 -12.01
N ASP A 517 6.43 31.84 -12.65
CA ASP A 517 7.02 32.54 -13.80
C ASP A 517 8.22 33.44 -13.42
N ASP A 518 8.33 33.82 -12.13
CA ASP A 518 9.34 34.76 -11.60
C ASP A 518 10.32 34.11 -10.59
N LEU A 519 10.43 32.78 -10.53
CA LEU A 519 11.33 32.08 -9.58
C LEU A 519 12.60 31.57 -10.26
N ASP A 520 13.76 31.84 -9.66
CA ASP A 520 15.08 31.49 -10.21
C ASP A 520 15.26 29.96 -10.35
N GLU A 521 14.85 29.20 -9.33
CA GLU A 521 14.84 27.73 -9.34
C GLU A 521 13.66 27.20 -8.53
N VAL A 522 12.86 26.30 -9.12
CA VAL A 522 11.75 25.62 -8.43
C VAL A 522 11.92 24.12 -8.60
N GLU A 523 12.13 23.43 -7.48
CA GLU A 523 12.02 21.98 -7.43
C GLU A 523 10.59 21.62 -7.04
N VAL A 524 9.79 21.16 -8.01
CA VAL A 524 8.44 20.68 -7.75
C VAL A 524 8.47 19.17 -7.59
N CYS A 525 8.33 18.70 -6.35
CA CYS A 525 7.96 17.33 -6.07
C CYS A 525 6.48 17.14 -6.46
N PHE A 526 6.22 16.90 -7.75
CA PHE A 526 4.89 16.60 -8.25
C PHE A 526 4.44 15.22 -7.75
N GLU A 527 3.71 15.20 -6.65
CA GLU A 527 2.74 14.13 -6.38
C GLU A 527 1.34 14.67 -6.68
N LEU A 528 0.79 14.25 -7.82
CA LEU A 528 -0.62 14.51 -8.14
C LEU A 528 -1.46 13.77 -7.10
N ILE A 529 -1.93 14.52 -6.10
CA ILE A 529 -2.95 14.08 -5.16
C ILE A 529 -4.24 13.97 -5.97
N SER A 530 -4.47 12.80 -6.57
CA SER A 530 -5.82 12.37 -6.91
C SER A 530 -6.52 12.17 -5.58
N LEU A 531 -7.11 13.24 -5.06
CA LEU A 531 -8.01 13.18 -3.92
C LEU A 531 -9.11 12.20 -4.31
N GLY A 532 -8.98 10.98 -3.80
CA GLY A 532 -9.91 9.90 -4.05
C GLY A 532 -11.35 10.25 -3.66
N TYR A 533 -12.21 10.17 -4.66
CA TYR A 533 -13.64 9.87 -4.58
C TYR A 533 -14.56 10.89 -3.87
N CYS A 534 -15.62 11.24 -4.60
CA CYS A 534 -16.90 11.67 -4.06
C CYS A 534 -17.86 10.48 -4.08
#